data_AF-A0AAP0F3V1-F1
#
_entry.id   AF-A0AAP0F3V1-F1
#
_cell.length_a   1.000
_cell.length_b   1.000
_cell.length_c   1.000
_cell.angle_alpha   90.00
_cell.angle_beta   90.00
_cell.angle_gamma   90.00
#
_symmetry.space_group_name_H-M   'P 1'
#
loop_
_entity.id
_entity.type
_entity.pdbx_description
1 polymer ?
#
loop_
_entity_poly.entity_id
_entity_poly.type
_entity_poly.pdbx_seq_one_letter_code
_entity_poly.pdbx_strand_id
1 'polypeptide(L)'
;MGSCQFQFLCLHLCLICSASLVSKSIVLVEGAASSVEASVVVDGKVGIGRTHGDFICATLDWWPPEKCDYGTCSWGHASFLNLDIYNNVLINAVKAFSPLKIRLGGTLQDKVIYDVGEPKQQCLPFKRNASELFGFTEGCLPMWRWDQLNQFFQKTGYHGSPFIDVDFLQHLAVVIFGLNALNGRTINPDGSALGPWDSSNAANLIRYSVNKGYNIYAWELGNELSGSGVGTRVTADQYAADVKELHSVVEEIYIGSKVKPLIIAPGGFFDGNWFRQLIQETPNSLDVVTHHIYNLGPGVDTHLIDKILDPNYLDGEANTFKNLEDIVRSSGTAVTAWVGEAGGAYNSGRNQVTNAFVFSFWYLDQLGMSSTYDTKAYCRQTLIGGNYGLLNTTTYLPNPDYYSALLWHRLMGRTVLRTNFTGTNKIRAYSHCAKHSEGITLLLINLDGNNTVQAHIVAEPAASNGTWSPKLRFRHHRHRHHRTRFARLPRASLPLSPATREEYHLTAKDGDIQSQTILLNGKVLAVNSLGEIPPFEPINVNYSEPLTVAPYSIVFVHIPSLIVPACK
;
A
#
# COMPACT_ATOMS: atom_id res chain seq x y z
N MET A 1 -24.56 -87.19 4.64
CA MET A 1 -24.38 -85.92 5.39
C MET A 1 -25.60 -85.06 5.05
N GLY A 2 -26.79 -85.29 5.61
CA GLY A 2 -27.22 -85.01 6.99
C GLY A 2 -27.77 -83.57 7.04
N SER A 3 -29.00 -83.27 6.60
CA SER A 3 -30.34 -83.44 7.20
C SER A 3 -30.77 -82.33 8.19
N CYS A 4 -32.07 -82.01 8.15
CA CYS A 4 -32.92 -81.30 9.14
C CYS A 4 -33.05 -79.76 9.02
N GLN A 5 -34.20 -79.13 9.28
CA GLN A 5 -35.63 -79.45 9.24
C GLN A 5 -36.35 -78.11 9.53
N PHE A 6 -37.57 -77.94 9.01
CA PHE A 6 -38.51 -76.86 9.36
C PHE A 6 -38.86 -76.87 10.86
N GLN A 7 -39.02 -75.70 11.51
CA GLN A 7 -40.29 -75.31 12.17
C GLN A 7 -40.26 -73.91 12.81
N PHE A 8 -41.40 -73.24 12.67
CA PHE A 8 -41.82 -71.97 13.26
C PHE A 8 -41.93 -72.02 14.79
N LEU A 9 -41.61 -70.91 15.48
CA LEU A 9 -42.46 -70.38 16.55
C LEU A 9 -42.18 -68.88 16.84
N CYS A 10 -43.26 -68.09 16.82
CA CYS A 10 -43.35 -66.67 17.14
C CYS A 10 -42.96 -66.33 18.58
N LEU A 11 -42.39 -65.14 18.84
CA LEU A 11 -42.87 -64.21 19.88
C LEU A 11 -42.20 -62.81 19.81
N HIS A 12 -43.08 -61.83 19.57
CA HIS A 12 -43.08 -60.38 19.82
C HIS A 12 -41.83 -59.55 20.17
N LEU A 13 -41.62 -58.54 19.31
CA LEU A 13 -41.37 -57.10 19.57
C LEU A 13 -40.80 -56.65 20.94
N CYS A 14 -39.60 -56.08 20.89
CA CYS A 14 -39.37 -54.68 21.32
C CYS A 14 -38.12 -54.12 20.62
N LEU A 15 -38.34 -53.21 19.66
CA LEU A 15 -37.31 -52.33 19.11
C LEU A 15 -37.00 -51.24 20.15
N ILE A 16 -35.82 -51.29 20.76
CA ILE A 16 -35.24 -50.12 21.43
C ILE A 16 -34.21 -49.53 20.48
N CYS A 17 -34.54 -48.36 19.93
CA CYS A 17 -33.58 -47.49 19.26
C CYS A 17 -32.55 -47.00 20.29
N SER A 18 -31.29 -47.42 20.15
CA SER A 18 -30.16 -46.73 20.77
C SER A 18 -29.66 -45.65 19.82
N ALA A 19 -30.22 -44.45 19.96
CA ALA A 19 -29.57 -43.23 19.49
C ALA A 19 -28.38 -42.96 20.42
N SER A 20 -27.15 -43.18 19.94
CA SER A 20 -25.94 -42.72 20.62
C SER A 20 -25.82 -41.21 20.44
N LEU A 21 -26.40 -40.47 21.38
CA LEU A 21 -26.07 -39.06 21.63
C LEU A 21 -24.62 -39.01 22.13
N VAL A 22 -23.68 -38.75 21.20
CA VAL A 22 -22.36 -38.26 21.57
C VAL A 22 -22.56 -36.81 22.02
N SER A 23 -22.69 -36.58 23.32
CA SER A 23 -22.58 -35.25 23.89
C SER A 23 -21.14 -34.77 23.69
N LYS A 24 -20.89 -34.03 22.62
CA LYS A 24 -19.72 -33.15 22.56
C LYS A 24 -19.95 -32.06 23.61
N SER A 25 -19.40 -32.28 24.80
CA SER A 25 -19.19 -31.20 25.76
C SER A 25 -18.31 -30.17 25.07
N ILE A 26 -18.91 -29.09 24.61
CA ILE A 26 -18.18 -27.86 24.27
C ILE A 26 -17.66 -27.35 25.60
N VAL A 27 -16.40 -27.66 25.89
CA VAL A 27 -15.65 -26.90 26.89
C VAL A 27 -15.41 -25.54 26.26
N LEU A 28 -16.26 -24.56 26.59
CA LEU A 28 -15.89 -23.16 26.50
C LEU A 28 -14.72 -22.98 27.46
N VAL A 29 -13.50 -23.14 26.96
CA VAL A 29 -12.32 -22.60 27.64
C VAL A 29 -12.41 -21.10 27.41
N GLU A 30 -13.11 -20.39 28.30
CA GLU A 30 -12.81 -18.99 28.59
C GLU A 30 -11.40 -18.97 29.21
N GLY A 31 -10.38 -19.12 28.37
CA GLY A 31 -9.03 -18.75 28.74
C GLY A 31 -9.04 -17.25 28.88
N ALA A 32 -8.93 -16.74 30.10
CA ALA A 32 -8.70 -15.33 30.34
C ALA A 32 -7.51 -14.91 29.48
N ALA A 33 -7.74 -14.06 28.48
CA ALA A 33 -6.68 -13.52 27.64
C ALA A 33 -5.64 -12.92 28.58
N SER A 34 -4.41 -13.45 28.54
CA SER A 34 -3.37 -12.98 29.43
C SER A 34 -3.01 -11.55 29.00
N SER A 35 -3.11 -10.61 29.93
CA SER A 35 -2.81 -9.20 29.68
C SER A 35 -1.35 -8.91 30.02
N VAL A 36 -0.63 -8.29 29.09
CA VAL A 36 0.79 -7.96 29.22
C VAL A 36 0.96 -6.45 29.16
N GLU A 37 1.55 -5.88 30.20
CA GLU A 37 1.89 -4.46 30.26
C GLU A 37 3.09 -4.15 29.35
N ALA A 38 3.02 -3.01 28.66
CA ALA A 38 4.06 -2.54 27.76
C ALA A 38 4.14 -1.02 27.74
N SER A 39 5.18 -0.49 27.10
CA SER A 39 5.30 0.94 26.83
C SER A 39 5.71 1.23 25.40
N VAL A 40 5.16 2.31 24.86
CA VAL A 40 5.51 2.86 23.54
C VAL A 40 6.16 4.21 23.79
N VAL A 41 7.42 4.36 23.40
CA VAL A 41 8.18 5.59 23.53
C VAL A 41 8.32 6.24 22.17
N VAL A 42 7.79 7.46 22.02
CA VAL A 42 7.90 8.28 20.81
C VAL A 42 8.96 9.37 21.03
N ASP A 43 10.07 9.31 20.30
CA ASP A 43 11.08 10.36 20.29
C ASP A 43 10.66 11.45 19.29
N GLY A 44 10.15 12.54 19.85
CA GLY A 44 9.58 13.66 19.11
C GLY A 44 10.56 14.79 18.80
N LYS A 45 11.86 14.61 19.06
CA LYS A 45 12.88 15.67 18.88
C LYS A 45 13.07 16.03 17.41
N VAL A 46 13.22 15.02 16.56
CA VAL A 46 13.52 15.15 15.13
C VAL A 46 12.81 14.04 14.35
N GLY A 47 12.38 14.36 13.13
CA GLY A 47 11.93 13.33 12.20
C GLY A 47 13.10 12.46 11.74
N ILE A 48 12.86 11.16 11.61
CA ILE A 48 13.86 10.20 11.10
C ILE A 48 13.71 9.92 9.60
N GLY A 49 12.59 10.31 9.02
CA GLY A 49 12.30 10.19 7.59
C GLY A 49 11.17 11.12 7.20
N ARG A 50 10.98 11.31 5.89
CA ARG A 50 9.91 12.14 5.34
C ARG A 50 9.28 11.50 4.11
N THR A 51 8.04 11.03 4.25
CA THR A 51 7.25 10.45 3.16
C THR A 51 6.57 11.52 2.29
N HIS A 52 6.08 11.13 1.12
CA HIS A 52 5.18 11.96 0.33
C HIS A 52 3.78 12.03 0.96
N GLY A 53 3.01 13.09 0.67
CA GLY A 53 1.64 13.24 1.19
C GLY A 53 0.68 12.14 0.69
N ASP A 54 1.02 11.57 -0.45
CA ASP A 54 0.40 10.44 -1.13
C ASP A 54 1.36 9.22 -1.11
N PHE A 55 1.90 8.93 0.08
CA PHE A 55 2.79 7.79 0.34
C PHE A 55 2.19 6.46 -0.12
N ILE A 56 0.89 6.27 0.14
CA ILE A 56 0.16 5.11 -0.37
C ILE A 56 0.04 5.21 -1.89
N CYS A 57 0.53 4.17 -2.56
CA CYS A 57 0.41 3.96 -3.98
C CYS A 57 -0.17 2.57 -4.24
N ALA A 58 -0.77 2.36 -5.41
CA ALA A 58 -1.20 1.06 -5.88
C ALA A 58 -0.79 0.86 -7.34
N THR A 59 -0.65 -0.38 -7.78
CA THR A 59 -0.34 -0.68 -9.18
C THR A 59 -1.58 -1.11 -9.96
N LEU A 60 -1.53 -0.94 -11.28
CA LEU A 60 -2.40 -1.64 -12.22
C LEU A 60 -1.50 -2.43 -13.17
N ASP A 61 -1.83 -3.69 -13.41
CA ASP A 61 -0.99 -4.61 -14.17
C ASP A 61 -1.52 -4.85 -15.60
N TRP A 62 -0.66 -5.42 -16.44
CA TRP A 62 -0.94 -5.86 -17.80
C TRP A 62 -1.57 -7.26 -17.88
N TRP A 63 -1.41 -8.11 -16.85
CA TRP A 63 -1.75 -9.54 -16.91
C TRP A 63 -3.15 -9.84 -17.48
N PRO A 64 -3.25 -10.59 -18.59
CA PRO A 64 -4.54 -10.92 -19.20
C PRO A 64 -5.24 -12.07 -18.45
N PRO A 65 -6.52 -12.38 -18.75
CA PRO A 65 -7.28 -13.44 -18.08
C PRO A 65 -6.60 -14.82 -18.08
N GLU A 66 -5.75 -15.09 -19.07
CA GLU A 66 -4.99 -16.33 -19.23
C GLU A 66 -3.78 -16.45 -18.28
N LYS A 67 -3.46 -15.39 -17.50
CA LYS A 67 -2.45 -15.47 -16.44
C LYS A 67 -2.99 -16.31 -15.29
N CYS A 68 -2.46 -17.53 -15.20
CA CYS A 68 -2.78 -18.47 -14.15
C CYS A 68 -1.51 -18.94 -13.46
N ASP A 69 -1.53 -18.94 -12.13
CA ASP A 69 -0.48 -19.52 -11.30
C ASP A 69 -1.09 -20.66 -10.49
N TYR A 70 -0.36 -21.78 -10.41
CA TYR A 70 -0.75 -22.91 -9.57
C TYR A 70 -2.17 -23.43 -9.87
N GLY A 71 -2.60 -23.35 -11.13
CA GLY A 71 -3.94 -23.78 -11.57
C GLY A 71 -5.08 -22.78 -11.31
N THR A 72 -4.79 -21.58 -10.81
CA THR A 72 -5.78 -20.53 -10.55
C THR A 72 -5.49 -19.27 -11.38
N CYS A 73 -6.51 -18.75 -12.07
CA CYS A 73 -6.42 -17.52 -12.86
C CYS A 73 -7.08 -16.36 -12.10
N SER A 74 -6.33 -15.70 -11.22
CA SER A 74 -6.86 -14.67 -10.29
C SER A 74 -6.90 -13.26 -10.86
N TRP A 75 -6.58 -13.09 -12.16
CA TRP A 75 -6.53 -11.79 -12.83
C TRP A 75 -7.82 -11.39 -13.53
N GLY A 76 -8.59 -12.34 -14.09
CA GLY A 76 -9.81 -12.02 -14.83
C GLY A 76 -9.62 -10.86 -15.81
N HIS A 77 -10.52 -9.88 -15.79
CA HIS A 77 -10.42 -8.65 -16.61
C HIS A 77 -9.71 -7.48 -15.88
N ALA A 78 -8.92 -7.74 -14.84
CA ALA A 78 -8.30 -6.70 -14.02
C ALA A 78 -7.16 -5.94 -14.72
N SER A 79 -6.61 -6.47 -15.81
CA SER A 79 -5.62 -5.76 -16.63
C SER A 79 -6.12 -4.38 -16.99
N PHE A 80 -5.29 -3.34 -16.91
CA PHE A 80 -5.74 -2.01 -17.30
C PHE A 80 -6.06 -1.90 -18.81
N LEU A 81 -5.75 -2.90 -19.63
CA LEU A 81 -6.28 -3.02 -20.99
C LEU A 81 -7.78 -3.33 -21.04
N ASN A 82 -8.29 -4.07 -20.06
CA ASN A 82 -9.63 -4.66 -20.07
C ASN A 82 -10.51 -4.23 -18.89
N LEU A 83 -9.94 -3.60 -17.86
CA LEU A 83 -10.59 -3.20 -16.63
C LEU A 83 -11.82 -2.32 -16.89
N ASP A 84 -12.93 -2.63 -16.22
CA ASP A 84 -14.11 -1.77 -16.25
C ASP A 84 -13.88 -0.52 -15.41
N ILE A 85 -13.33 0.50 -16.07
CA ILE A 85 -13.04 1.82 -15.50
C ILE A 85 -14.29 2.67 -15.23
N TYR A 86 -15.48 2.20 -15.60
CA TYR A 86 -16.75 2.87 -15.31
C TYR A 86 -17.42 2.34 -14.04
N ASN A 87 -16.84 1.32 -13.40
CA ASN A 87 -17.37 0.77 -12.17
C ASN A 87 -17.33 1.80 -11.02
N ASN A 88 -18.48 2.06 -10.41
CA ASN A 88 -18.61 3.07 -9.34
C ASN A 88 -17.79 2.72 -8.10
N VAL A 89 -17.66 1.44 -7.74
CA VAL A 89 -16.86 1.01 -6.59
C VAL A 89 -15.39 1.32 -6.84
N LEU A 90 -14.87 1.04 -8.05
CA LEU A 90 -13.50 1.38 -8.43
C LEU A 90 -13.25 2.89 -8.35
N ILE A 91 -14.15 3.70 -8.94
CA ILE A 91 -14.02 5.16 -8.95
C ILE A 91 -14.03 5.71 -7.51
N ASN A 92 -14.96 5.25 -6.68
CA ASN A 92 -15.07 5.68 -5.28
C ASN A 92 -13.90 5.20 -4.44
N ALA A 93 -13.35 4.02 -4.74
CA ALA A 93 -12.19 3.47 -4.06
C ALA A 93 -10.94 4.35 -4.30
N VAL A 94 -10.70 4.79 -5.54
CA VAL A 94 -9.59 5.70 -5.84
C VAL A 94 -9.85 7.09 -5.22
N LYS A 95 -11.08 7.61 -5.32
CA LYS A 95 -11.47 8.90 -4.74
C LYS A 95 -11.27 8.99 -3.24
N ALA A 96 -11.40 7.89 -2.51
CA ALA A 96 -11.31 7.90 -1.05
C ALA A 96 -9.92 8.31 -0.53
N PHE A 97 -8.87 8.16 -1.36
CA PHE A 97 -7.52 8.62 -1.06
C PHE A 97 -7.34 10.11 -1.40
N SER A 98 -7.70 10.55 -2.62
CA SER A 98 -7.62 11.95 -3.09
C SER A 98 -6.36 12.72 -2.60
N PRO A 99 -5.18 12.49 -3.18
CA PRO A 99 -4.93 11.63 -4.35
C PRO A 99 -4.43 10.21 -3.99
N LEU A 100 -4.71 9.25 -4.87
CA LEU A 100 -4.00 7.96 -4.92
C LEU A 100 -2.95 8.01 -6.03
N LYS A 101 -1.72 7.59 -5.73
CA LYS A 101 -0.69 7.35 -6.74
C LYS A 101 -0.91 5.97 -7.38
N ILE A 102 -0.94 5.92 -8.70
CA ILE A 102 -1.23 4.70 -9.47
C ILE A 102 -0.11 4.44 -10.47
N ARG A 103 0.59 3.31 -10.31
CA ARG A 103 1.66 2.85 -11.21
C ARG A 103 1.15 1.79 -12.19
N LEU A 104 1.12 2.13 -13.47
CA LEU A 104 0.74 1.21 -14.55
C LEU A 104 2.00 0.53 -15.06
N GLY A 105 2.13 -0.78 -14.83
CA GLY A 105 3.36 -1.49 -15.14
C GLY A 105 3.22 -3.00 -14.92
N GLY A 106 4.30 -3.65 -14.52
CA GLY A 106 4.38 -5.09 -14.31
C GLY A 106 5.10 -5.79 -15.47
N THR A 107 5.29 -7.11 -15.33
CA THR A 107 6.20 -7.90 -16.19
C THR A 107 5.95 -7.73 -17.69
N LEU A 108 4.69 -7.69 -18.15
CA LEU A 108 4.39 -7.60 -19.58
C LEU A 108 4.60 -6.19 -20.18
N GLN A 109 4.94 -5.18 -19.37
CA GLN A 109 5.26 -3.85 -19.92
C GLN A 109 6.45 -3.90 -20.89
N ASP A 110 7.40 -4.81 -20.66
CA ASP A 110 8.57 -4.99 -21.51
C ASP A 110 8.30 -5.82 -22.77
N LYS A 111 7.03 -6.08 -23.06
CA LYS A 111 6.53 -6.70 -24.30
C LYS A 111 5.36 -5.94 -24.91
N VAL A 112 5.16 -4.67 -24.53
CA VAL A 112 4.08 -3.85 -25.08
C VAL A 112 4.58 -2.96 -26.22
N ILE A 113 3.76 -2.84 -27.26
CA ILE A 113 3.87 -1.81 -28.29
C ILE A 113 2.77 -0.78 -28.11
N TYR A 114 3.10 0.51 -28.23
CA TYR A 114 2.12 1.59 -28.21
C TYR A 114 1.64 1.88 -29.63
N ASP A 115 0.31 1.80 -29.84
CA ASP A 115 -0.33 1.96 -31.15
C ASP A 115 -0.48 3.44 -31.54
N VAL A 116 0.65 4.14 -31.67
CA VAL A 116 0.72 5.59 -31.94
C VAL A 116 1.28 5.85 -33.32
N GLY A 117 0.63 6.76 -34.07
CA GLY A 117 1.08 7.16 -35.40
C GLY A 117 0.51 6.26 -36.48
N GLU A 118 1.35 5.82 -37.43
CA GLU A 118 1.00 4.85 -38.46
C GLU A 118 1.41 3.43 -38.01
N PRO A 119 0.46 2.59 -37.58
CA PRO A 119 0.78 1.27 -37.04
C PRO A 119 1.34 0.39 -38.15
N LYS A 120 2.53 -0.19 -37.94
CA LYS A 120 3.12 -1.15 -38.87
C LYS A 120 2.40 -2.50 -38.85
N GLN A 121 1.66 -2.79 -37.77
CA GLN A 121 0.98 -4.06 -37.53
C GLN A 121 -0.35 -3.83 -36.82
N GLN A 122 -1.23 -4.83 -36.85
CA GLN A 122 -2.48 -4.81 -36.10
C GLN A 122 -2.19 -4.80 -34.59
N CYS A 123 -2.83 -3.88 -33.85
CA CYS A 123 -2.74 -3.85 -32.39
C CYS A 123 -3.48 -5.06 -31.79
N LEU A 124 -2.72 -6.04 -31.28
CA LEU A 124 -3.24 -7.28 -30.70
C LEU A 124 -3.00 -7.33 -29.19
N PRO A 125 -3.93 -7.91 -28.41
CA PRO A 125 -3.71 -8.11 -26.98
C PRO A 125 -2.68 -9.22 -26.74
N PHE A 126 -2.09 -9.22 -25.54
CA PHE A 126 -1.25 -10.33 -25.06
C PHE A 126 -1.99 -11.67 -25.15
N LYS A 127 -1.31 -12.70 -25.63
CA LYS A 127 -1.82 -14.08 -25.62
C LYS A 127 -0.79 -15.00 -24.99
N ARG A 128 -1.28 -15.99 -24.24
CA ARG A 128 -0.41 -16.99 -23.62
C ARG A 128 0.34 -17.78 -24.69
N ASN A 129 1.65 -17.81 -24.59
CA ASN A 129 2.55 -18.61 -25.42
C ASN A 129 3.78 -18.98 -24.59
N ALA A 130 3.86 -20.24 -24.14
CA ALA A 130 4.91 -20.68 -23.22
C ALA A 130 6.33 -20.63 -23.79
N SER A 131 6.48 -20.56 -25.12
CA SER A 131 7.79 -20.47 -25.79
C SER A 131 8.35 -19.03 -25.84
N GLU A 132 7.53 -18.05 -25.50
CA GLU A 132 7.89 -16.64 -25.52
C GLU A 132 8.46 -16.18 -24.19
N LEU A 133 9.27 -15.10 -24.20
CA LEU A 133 9.67 -14.42 -22.97
C LEU A 133 8.42 -14.06 -22.13
N PHE A 134 8.49 -14.35 -20.83
CA PHE A 134 7.38 -14.24 -19.86
C PHE A 134 6.17 -15.15 -20.11
N GLY A 135 6.22 -16.02 -21.11
CA GLY A 135 5.13 -16.95 -21.44
C GLY A 135 3.94 -16.30 -22.16
N PHE A 136 4.13 -15.12 -22.75
CA PHE A 136 3.11 -14.38 -23.51
C PHE A 136 3.69 -13.76 -24.78
N THR A 137 2.89 -13.60 -25.82
CA THR A 137 3.26 -12.87 -27.03
C THR A 137 3.57 -11.40 -26.72
N GLU A 138 4.08 -10.67 -27.71
CA GLU A 138 3.94 -9.21 -27.70
C GLU A 138 2.46 -8.82 -27.60
N GLY A 139 2.19 -7.72 -26.90
CA GLY A 139 0.87 -7.13 -26.77
C GLY A 139 0.90 -5.66 -27.14
N CYS A 140 -0.27 -5.05 -27.25
CA CYS A 140 -0.39 -3.69 -27.72
C CYS A 140 -1.34 -2.86 -26.87
N LEU A 141 -0.96 -1.61 -26.59
CA LEU A 141 -1.82 -0.60 -25.98
C LEU A 141 -2.39 0.29 -27.07
N PRO A 142 -3.69 0.14 -27.41
CA PRO A 142 -4.33 1.03 -28.37
C PRO A 142 -4.60 2.40 -27.75
N MET A 143 -4.42 3.47 -28.53
CA MET A 143 -4.55 4.83 -28.00
C MET A 143 -5.96 5.19 -27.53
N TRP A 144 -7.01 4.58 -28.09
CA TRP A 144 -8.37 4.77 -27.56
C TRP A 144 -8.50 4.26 -26.11
N ARG A 145 -7.75 3.21 -25.74
CA ARG A 145 -7.75 2.70 -24.37
C ARG A 145 -6.90 3.58 -23.46
N TRP A 146 -5.78 4.10 -23.97
CA TRP A 146 -4.97 5.09 -23.25
C TRP A 146 -5.78 6.37 -22.94
N ASP A 147 -6.56 6.85 -23.91
CA ASP A 147 -7.47 7.99 -23.73
C ASP A 147 -8.52 7.70 -22.64
N GLN A 148 -9.11 6.50 -22.65
CA GLN A 148 -10.07 6.05 -21.64
C GLN A 148 -9.48 6.00 -20.22
N LEU A 149 -8.26 5.49 -20.07
CA LEU A 149 -7.57 5.45 -18.78
C LEU A 149 -7.31 6.86 -18.22
N ASN A 150 -6.86 7.77 -19.08
CA ASN A 150 -6.64 9.16 -18.68
C ASN A 150 -7.95 9.88 -18.28
N GLN A 151 -9.05 9.61 -18.98
CA GLN A 151 -10.37 10.08 -18.58
C GLN A 151 -10.81 9.52 -17.22
N PHE A 152 -10.50 8.25 -16.94
CA PHE A 152 -10.75 7.65 -15.62
C PHE A 152 -9.93 8.36 -14.53
N PHE A 153 -8.63 8.55 -14.71
CA PHE A 153 -7.79 9.24 -13.71
C PHE A 153 -8.29 10.66 -13.43
N GLN A 154 -8.70 11.41 -14.45
CA GLN A 154 -9.31 12.72 -14.28
C GLN A 154 -10.63 12.66 -13.49
N LYS A 155 -11.48 11.66 -13.72
CA LYS A 155 -12.75 11.48 -12.99
C LYS A 155 -12.59 11.09 -11.52
N THR A 156 -11.41 10.60 -11.13
CA THR A 156 -11.12 10.25 -9.73
C THR A 156 -10.76 11.46 -8.86
N GLY A 157 -10.72 12.67 -9.44
CA GLY A 157 -10.70 13.93 -8.69
C GLY A 157 -11.96 14.15 -7.86
N TYR A 158 -11.79 14.73 -6.67
CA TYR A 158 -12.90 15.18 -5.85
C TYR A 158 -13.46 16.51 -6.37
N HIS A 159 -14.73 16.51 -6.80
CA HIS A 159 -15.49 17.71 -7.19
C HIS A 159 -16.41 18.16 -6.04
N GLY A 160 -15.84 18.53 -4.89
CA GLY A 160 -16.63 19.05 -3.76
C GLY A 160 -16.96 20.54 -3.83
N SER A 161 -16.46 21.25 -4.83
CA SER A 161 -16.73 22.68 -5.04
C SER A 161 -17.00 22.95 -6.52
N PRO A 162 -18.08 23.70 -6.87
CA PRO A 162 -18.35 24.13 -8.25
C PRO A 162 -17.38 25.23 -8.74
N PHE A 163 -16.49 25.72 -7.88
CA PHE A 163 -15.41 26.61 -8.26
C PHE A 163 -14.17 25.79 -8.62
N ILE A 164 -13.74 25.89 -9.88
CA ILE A 164 -12.45 25.39 -10.35
C ILE A 164 -11.38 26.23 -9.64
N ASP A 165 -10.98 25.79 -8.46
CA ASP A 165 -9.85 26.37 -7.75
C ASP A 165 -8.55 25.83 -8.35
N VAL A 166 -7.49 26.61 -8.24
CA VAL A 166 -6.17 26.32 -8.81
C VAL A 166 -5.53 25.06 -8.19
N ASP A 167 -6.16 24.53 -7.13
CA ASP A 167 -5.80 23.30 -6.40
C ASP A 167 -6.52 22.02 -6.89
N PHE A 168 -7.36 22.08 -7.93
CA PHE A 168 -8.08 20.90 -8.46
C PHE A 168 -7.14 19.73 -8.83
N LEU A 169 -5.93 20.03 -9.32
CA LEU A 169 -4.93 19.01 -9.68
C LEU A 169 -4.40 18.22 -8.48
N GLN A 170 -4.48 18.75 -7.25
CA GLN A 170 -3.99 18.06 -6.05
C GLN A 170 -4.87 16.87 -5.65
N HIS A 171 -6.08 16.77 -6.20
CA HIS A 171 -7.06 15.74 -5.85
C HIS A 171 -7.16 14.59 -6.85
N LEU A 172 -6.50 14.71 -8.01
CA LEU A 172 -6.52 13.70 -9.09
C LEU A 172 -5.61 12.53 -8.74
N ALA A 173 -5.90 11.34 -9.30
CA ALA A 173 -4.94 10.25 -9.27
C ALA A 173 -3.59 10.69 -9.87
N VAL A 174 -2.50 10.33 -9.19
CA VAL A 174 -1.13 10.65 -9.60
C VAL A 174 -0.60 9.49 -10.43
N VAL A 175 -0.49 9.69 -11.75
CA VAL A 175 -0.27 8.61 -12.72
C VAL A 175 1.21 8.40 -13.00
N ILE A 176 1.67 7.17 -12.83
CA ILE A 176 3.01 6.70 -13.21
C ILE A 176 2.82 5.64 -14.30
N PHE A 177 3.59 5.73 -15.38
CA PHE A 177 3.50 4.77 -16.47
C PHE A 177 4.85 4.13 -16.79
N GLY A 178 4.89 2.80 -16.77
CA GLY A 178 6.05 1.99 -17.12
C GLY A 178 6.20 1.77 -18.61
N LEU A 179 7.38 2.12 -19.11
CA LEU A 179 7.78 2.04 -20.50
C LEU A 179 8.47 0.71 -20.79
N ASN A 180 8.27 0.19 -22.00
CA ASN A 180 8.95 -1.00 -22.49
C ASN A 180 10.46 -0.73 -22.68
N ALA A 181 11.32 -1.27 -21.82
CA ALA A 181 12.77 -1.12 -21.88
C ALA A 181 13.48 -2.17 -22.77
N LEU A 182 12.75 -3.19 -23.25
CA LEU A 182 13.28 -4.22 -24.14
C LEU A 182 13.08 -3.92 -25.63
N ASN A 183 12.38 -2.84 -25.98
CA ASN A 183 12.20 -2.44 -27.38
C ASN A 183 13.56 -2.25 -28.08
N GLY A 184 13.74 -2.91 -29.23
CA GLY A 184 14.97 -2.88 -30.03
C GLY A 184 16.10 -3.83 -29.58
N ARG A 185 15.95 -4.54 -28.47
CA ARG A 185 17.00 -5.42 -27.93
C ARG A 185 16.95 -6.84 -28.49
N THR A 186 18.10 -7.51 -28.44
CA THR A 186 18.20 -8.96 -28.66
C THR A 186 18.37 -9.67 -27.32
N ILE A 187 17.58 -10.72 -27.08
CA ILE A 187 17.73 -11.58 -25.91
C ILE A 187 18.70 -12.72 -26.24
N ASN A 188 19.81 -12.79 -25.51
CA ASN A 188 20.80 -13.84 -25.65
C ASN A 188 20.36 -15.15 -24.99
N PRO A 189 20.98 -16.30 -25.37
CA PRO A 189 20.72 -17.59 -24.74
C PRO A 189 21.01 -17.63 -23.22
N ASP A 190 21.88 -16.76 -22.71
CA ASP A 190 22.18 -16.63 -21.28
C ASP A 190 21.16 -15.77 -20.52
N GLY A 191 20.12 -15.30 -21.21
CA GLY A 191 19.06 -14.44 -20.69
C GLY A 191 19.41 -12.95 -20.62
N SER A 192 20.60 -12.52 -21.06
CA SER A 192 20.94 -11.09 -21.12
C SER A 192 20.26 -10.40 -22.31
N ALA A 193 19.76 -9.18 -22.11
CA ALA A 193 19.22 -8.34 -23.16
C ALA A 193 20.28 -7.34 -23.64
N LEU A 194 20.76 -7.49 -24.88
CA LEU A 194 21.82 -6.67 -25.46
C LEU A 194 21.31 -5.58 -26.41
N GLY A 195 22.14 -4.55 -26.55
CA GLY A 195 21.90 -3.41 -27.41
C GLY A 195 21.35 -2.19 -26.67
N PRO A 196 21.37 -1.01 -27.29
CA PRO A 196 20.72 0.17 -26.74
C PRO A 196 19.20 0.02 -26.78
N TRP A 197 18.52 0.69 -25.86
CA TRP A 197 17.07 0.83 -25.92
C TRP A 197 16.64 1.67 -27.12
N ASP A 198 15.70 1.16 -27.93
CA ASP A 198 15.02 1.95 -28.96
C ASP A 198 13.87 2.76 -28.33
N SER A 199 14.13 4.04 -28.09
CA SER A 199 13.20 4.99 -27.46
C SER A 199 12.05 5.43 -28.37
N SER A 200 12.05 5.10 -29.67
CA SER A 200 11.15 5.71 -30.65
C SER A 200 9.66 5.47 -30.37
N ASN A 201 9.27 4.24 -30.00
CA ASN A 201 7.88 3.93 -29.69
C ASN A 201 7.41 4.60 -28.39
N ALA A 202 8.27 4.63 -27.36
CA ALA A 202 7.99 5.34 -26.12
C ALA A 202 7.88 6.85 -26.33
N ALA A 203 8.80 7.45 -27.10
CA ALA A 203 8.76 8.86 -27.46
C ALA A 203 7.45 9.23 -28.16
N ASN A 204 6.92 8.37 -29.03
CA ASN A 204 5.61 8.59 -29.66
C ASN A 204 4.46 8.59 -28.64
N LEU A 205 4.43 7.66 -27.69
CA LEU A 205 3.45 7.66 -26.59
C LEU A 205 3.54 8.92 -25.73
N ILE A 206 4.76 9.33 -25.38
CA ILE A 206 5.01 10.52 -24.55
C ILE A 206 4.52 11.77 -25.30
N ARG A 207 4.88 11.93 -26.59
CA ARG A 207 4.38 13.04 -27.44
C ARG A 207 2.87 13.02 -27.55
N TYR A 208 2.27 11.86 -27.76
CA TYR A 208 0.82 11.71 -27.82
C TYR A 208 0.16 12.20 -26.53
N SER A 209 0.70 11.81 -25.38
CA SER A 209 0.19 12.19 -24.05
C SER A 209 0.29 13.70 -23.82
N VAL A 210 1.43 14.31 -24.16
CA VAL A 210 1.61 15.77 -24.09
C VAL A 210 0.65 16.51 -25.02
N ASN A 211 0.51 16.06 -26.27
CA ASN A 211 -0.41 16.66 -27.25
C ASN A 211 -1.88 16.57 -26.83
N LYS A 212 -2.25 15.53 -26.08
CA LYS A 212 -3.59 15.36 -25.50
C LYS A 212 -3.80 16.15 -24.20
N GLY A 213 -2.74 16.76 -23.65
CA GLY A 213 -2.79 17.44 -22.36
C GLY A 213 -2.93 16.49 -21.17
N TYR A 214 -2.50 15.23 -21.32
CA TYR A 214 -2.50 14.26 -20.22
C TYR A 214 -1.37 14.55 -19.24
N ASN A 215 -1.72 14.52 -17.95
CA ASN A 215 -0.78 14.78 -16.87
C ASN A 215 -0.22 13.46 -16.36
N ILE A 216 0.96 13.09 -16.85
CA ILE A 216 1.71 11.94 -16.35
C ILE A 216 2.73 12.45 -15.34
N TYR A 217 2.68 11.93 -14.12
CA TYR A 217 3.54 12.37 -13.03
C TYR A 217 4.96 11.82 -13.17
N ALA A 218 5.10 10.59 -13.65
CA ALA A 218 6.38 9.98 -13.89
C ALA A 218 6.35 8.94 -15.02
N TRP A 219 7.47 8.84 -15.72
CA TRP A 219 7.76 7.75 -16.65
C TRP A 219 8.76 6.80 -16.00
N GLU A 220 8.37 5.54 -15.85
CA GLU A 220 9.26 4.47 -15.40
C GLU A 220 9.85 3.76 -16.60
N LEU A 221 11.13 3.41 -16.58
CA LEU A 221 11.73 2.58 -17.63
C LEU A 221 11.78 1.13 -17.15
N GLY A 222 11.23 0.16 -17.87
CA GLY A 222 11.47 -1.27 -17.60
C GLY A 222 10.93 -1.83 -16.27
N ASN A 223 10.81 -3.17 -16.22
CA ASN A 223 10.30 -3.90 -15.07
C ASN A 223 11.18 -5.12 -14.78
N GLU A 224 11.80 -5.15 -13.61
CA GLU A 224 12.58 -6.28 -13.08
C GLU A 224 13.74 -6.72 -13.97
N LEU A 225 14.39 -5.75 -14.62
CA LEU A 225 15.58 -5.97 -15.46
C LEU A 225 16.91 -5.80 -14.70
N SER A 226 16.86 -5.36 -13.43
CA SER A 226 18.02 -5.10 -12.58
C SER A 226 18.62 -6.39 -12.00
N GLY A 227 19.94 -6.36 -11.74
CA GLY A 227 20.65 -7.47 -11.10
C GLY A 227 20.55 -8.77 -11.90
N SER A 228 20.01 -9.83 -11.29
CA SER A 228 19.77 -11.11 -11.98
C SER A 228 18.62 -11.06 -12.97
N GLY A 229 17.72 -10.09 -12.81
CA GLY A 229 16.49 -9.92 -13.56
C GLY A 229 15.45 -11.02 -13.31
N VAL A 230 14.22 -10.78 -13.77
CA VAL A 230 13.16 -11.79 -13.89
C VAL A 230 12.95 -12.08 -15.37
N GLY A 231 13.20 -13.31 -15.80
CA GLY A 231 13.13 -13.72 -17.20
C GLY A 231 14.29 -13.21 -18.08
N THR A 232 14.68 -11.94 -17.95
CA THR A 232 15.84 -11.36 -18.63
C THR A 232 16.46 -10.23 -17.78
N ARG A 233 17.64 -9.74 -18.16
CA ARG A 233 18.40 -8.73 -17.42
C ARG A 233 19.13 -7.76 -18.34
N VAL A 234 19.32 -6.53 -17.86
CA VAL A 234 20.16 -5.50 -18.49
C VAL A 234 21.24 -5.09 -17.49
N THR A 235 22.47 -4.91 -17.97
CA THR A 235 23.59 -4.47 -17.12
C THR A 235 23.38 -3.02 -16.67
N ALA A 236 23.90 -2.67 -15.49
CA ALA A 236 23.65 -1.35 -14.91
C ALA A 236 24.20 -0.18 -15.75
N ASP A 237 25.34 -0.37 -16.42
CA ASP A 237 25.94 0.61 -17.33
C ASP A 237 25.08 0.88 -18.56
N GLN A 238 24.61 -0.19 -19.22
CA GLN A 238 23.71 -0.04 -20.37
C GLN A 238 22.40 0.60 -19.93
N TYR A 239 21.83 0.12 -18.82
CA TYR A 239 20.58 0.64 -18.28
C TYR A 239 20.70 2.13 -17.90
N ALA A 240 21.83 2.56 -17.34
CA ALA A 240 22.11 3.96 -17.05
C ALA A 240 22.18 4.82 -18.33
N ALA A 241 22.72 4.28 -19.43
CA ALA A 241 22.67 4.94 -20.74
C ALA A 241 21.22 5.09 -21.24
N ASP A 242 20.38 4.07 -21.03
CA ASP A 242 18.98 4.11 -21.45
C ASP A 242 18.13 5.11 -20.63
N VAL A 243 18.42 5.24 -19.33
CA VAL A 243 17.79 6.27 -18.48
C VAL A 243 18.19 7.69 -18.94
N LYS A 244 19.44 7.91 -19.37
CA LYS A 244 19.86 9.20 -19.95
C LYS A 244 19.16 9.49 -21.27
N GLU A 245 18.95 8.47 -22.09
CA GLU A 245 18.16 8.58 -23.32
C GLU A 245 16.71 8.98 -22.99
N LEU A 246 16.05 8.28 -22.06
CA LEU A 246 14.70 8.64 -21.61
C LEU A 246 14.62 10.07 -21.08
N HIS A 247 15.58 10.48 -20.25
CA HIS A 247 15.67 11.86 -19.77
C HIS A 247 15.77 12.86 -20.93
N SER A 248 16.60 12.58 -21.95
CA SER A 248 16.74 13.45 -23.13
C SER A 248 15.45 13.54 -23.94
N VAL A 249 14.76 12.41 -24.14
CA VAL A 249 13.45 12.34 -24.80
C VAL A 249 12.39 13.16 -24.05
N VAL A 250 12.34 13.03 -22.72
CA VAL A 250 11.41 13.80 -21.89
C VAL A 250 11.74 15.29 -21.93
N GLU A 251 13.01 15.66 -21.81
CA GLU A 251 13.44 17.06 -21.90
C GLU A 251 13.03 17.70 -23.23
N GLU A 252 13.20 16.99 -24.35
CA GLU A 252 12.81 17.45 -25.69
C GLU A 252 11.29 17.60 -25.83
N ILE A 253 10.53 16.56 -25.46
CA ILE A 253 9.08 16.53 -25.70
C ILE A 253 8.34 17.51 -24.79
N TYR A 254 8.83 17.71 -23.56
CA TYR A 254 8.23 18.63 -22.59
C TYR A 254 8.81 20.05 -22.67
N ILE A 255 9.48 20.43 -23.77
CA ILE A 255 9.91 21.83 -23.99
C ILE A 255 8.69 22.76 -23.87
N GLY A 256 8.79 23.74 -22.97
CA GLY A 256 7.72 24.72 -22.71
C GLY A 256 6.61 24.24 -21.77
N SER A 257 6.60 22.96 -21.35
CA SER A 257 5.69 22.46 -20.32
C SER A 257 6.02 23.09 -18.96
N LYS A 258 4.98 23.49 -18.21
CA LYS A 258 5.14 24.09 -16.87
C LYS A 258 5.65 23.11 -15.83
N VAL A 259 5.25 21.85 -15.96
CA VAL A 259 5.61 20.75 -15.07
C VAL A 259 6.15 19.63 -15.96
N LYS A 260 7.30 19.09 -15.58
CA LYS A 260 7.92 17.93 -16.24
C LYS A 260 7.69 16.68 -15.39
N PRO A 261 7.47 15.52 -16.01
CA PRO A 261 7.35 14.26 -15.30
C PRO A 261 8.70 13.87 -14.70
N LEU A 262 8.66 13.10 -13.61
CA LEU A 262 9.85 12.47 -13.05
C LEU A 262 10.30 11.31 -13.94
N ILE A 263 11.60 11.07 -13.99
CA ILE A 263 12.20 9.85 -14.52
C ILE A 263 12.47 8.89 -13.36
N ILE A 264 11.88 7.70 -13.41
CA ILE A 264 11.99 6.71 -12.35
C ILE A 264 12.45 5.35 -12.89
N ALA A 265 13.23 4.62 -12.10
CA ALA A 265 13.83 3.34 -12.49
C ALA A 265 14.49 2.66 -11.28
N PRO A 266 14.83 1.35 -11.31
CA PRO A 266 14.62 0.43 -12.42
C PRO A 266 13.35 -0.41 -12.38
N GLY A 267 12.51 -0.23 -11.35
CA GLY A 267 11.31 -1.04 -11.15
C GLY A 267 11.67 -2.52 -10.98
N GLY A 268 12.68 -2.85 -10.16
CA GLY A 268 13.20 -4.21 -10.03
C GLY A 268 13.66 -4.58 -8.63
N PHE A 269 14.12 -5.82 -8.45
CA PHE A 269 14.64 -6.28 -7.15
C PHE A 269 15.96 -5.60 -6.82
N PHE A 270 16.14 -5.28 -5.54
CA PHE A 270 17.33 -4.58 -5.05
C PHE A 270 18.59 -5.44 -5.18
N ASP A 271 19.56 -4.94 -5.95
CA ASP A 271 20.94 -5.40 -5.96
C ASP A 271 21.85 -4.21 -5.66
N GLY A 272 22.58 -4.27 -4.55
CA GLY A 272 23.31 -3.11 -4.04
C GLY A 272 24.41 -2.58 -4.97
N ASN A 273 25.05 -3.44 -5.77
CA ASN A 273 26.08 -3.02 -6.71
C ASN A 273 25.44 -2.40 -7.95
N TRP A 274 24.42 -3.06 -8.48
CA TRP A 274 23.67 -2.62 -9.66
C TRP A 274 23.02 -1.25 -9.40
N PHE A 275 22.34 -1.08 -8.26
CA PHE A 275 21.67 0.18 -7.88
C PHE A 275 22.66 1.31 -7.64
N ARG A 276 23.80 1.01 -6.98
CA ARG A 276 24.87 2.00 -6.77
C ARG A 276 25.41 2.51 -8.11
N GLN A 277 25.68 1.59 -9.03
CA GLN A 277 26.19 1.94 -10.36
C GLN A 277 25.17 2.79 -11.14
N LEU A 278 23.89 2.37 -11.18
CA LEU A 278 22.83 3.15 -11.82
C LEU A 278 22.81 4.60 -11.33
N ILE A 279 22.77 4.81 -10.01
CA ILE A 279 22.67 6.15 -9.41
C ILE A 279 23.92 6.98 -9.70
N GLN A 280 25.11 6.38 -9.58
CA GLN A 280 26.39 7.07 -9.86
C GLN A 280 26.51 7.51 -11.31
N GLU A 281 25.97 6.71 -12.24
CA GLU A 281 26.04 7.01 -13.66
C GLU A 281 24.92 7.92 -14.14
N THR A 282 23.87 8.18 -13.36
CA THR A 282 22.70 9.01 -13.75
C THR A 282 22.43 10.25 -12.85
N PRO A 283 23.45 11.00 -12.40
CA PRO A 283 23.31 11.99 -11.32
C PRO A 283 22.32 13.13 -11.60
N ASN A 284 22.04 13.41 -12.87
CA ASN A 284 21.10 14.45 -13.31
C ASN A 284 19.99 13.92 -14.24
N SER A 285 19.83 12.59 -14.33
CA SER A 285 18.88 11.97 -15.26
C SER A 285 17.87 11.06 -14.57
N LEU A 286 18.10 10.71 -13.30
CA LEU A 286 17.22 9.87 -12.50
C LEU A 286 16.71 10.66 -11.28
N ASP A 287 15.40 10.83 -11.18
CA ASP A 287 14.76 11.52 -10.05
C ASP A 287 14.44 10.57 -8.89
N VAL A 288 14.07 9.34 -9.22
CA VAL A 288 13.64 8.33 -8.23
C VAL A 288 14.22 6.97 -8.57
N VAL A 289 14.85 6.36 -7.57
CA VAL A 289 15.21 4.94 -7.61
C VAL A 289 14.06 4.09 -7.04
N THR A 290 13.54 3.16 -7.83
CA THR A 290 12.42 2.27 -7.47
C THR A 290 12.89 0.83 -7.28
N HIS A 291 12.46 0.17 -6.20
CA HIS A 291 12.67 -1.27 -6.01
C HIS A 291 11.37 -2.03 -5.71
N HIS A 292 11.39 -3.34 -5.93
CA HIS A 292 10.25 -4.24 -5.73
C HIS A 292 10.39 -5.12 -4.47
N ILE A 293 9.27 -5.41 -3.81
CA ILE A 293 9.25 -6.21 -2.57
C ILE A 293 8.29 -7.41 -2.67
N TYR A 294 8.86 -8.62 -2.65
CA TYR A 294 8.15 -9.90 -2.59
C TYR A 294 8.83 -10.87 -1.62
N ASN A 295 8.95 -10.43 -0.38
CA ASN A 295 9.79 -11.05 0.64
C ASN A 295 9.17 -12.21 1.41
N LEU A 296 7.90 -12.57 1.16
CA LEU A 296 7.25 -13.74 1.79
C LEU A 296 7.45 -15.04 0.99
N GLY A 297 7.83 -14.94 -0.29
CA GLY A 297 8.00 -16.09 -1.18
C GLY A 297 6.83 -16.26 -2.18
N PRO A 298 6.67 -17.46 -2.77
CA PRO A 298 5.65 -17.68 -3.80
C PRO A 298 4.24 -17.82 -3.18
N GLY A 299 3.20 -17.42 -3.94
CA GLY A 299 1.80 -17.60 -3.53
C GLY A 299 1.38 -19.06 -3.24
N VAL A 300 2.11 -20.06 -3.74
CA VAL A 300 1.84 -21.47 -3.45
C VAL A 300 2.32 -21.91 -2.06
N ASP A 301 3.21 -21.15 -1.41
CA ASP A 301 3.78 -21.52 -0.12
C ASP A 301 2.68 -21.62 0.96
N THR A 302 2.63 -22.77 1.64
CA THR A 302 1.67 -23.07 2.71
C THR A 302 2.01 -22.40 4.04
N HIS A 303 3.22 -21.87 4.20
CA HIS A 303 3.70 -21.23 5.43
C HIS A 303 3.63 -19.69 5.37
N LEU A 304 2.91 -19.11 4.40
CA LEU A 304 2.80 -17.65 4.28
C LEU A 304 2.26 -17.01 5.57
N ILE A 305 1.26 -17.61 6.22
CA ILE A 305 0.71 -17.09 7.48
C ILE A 305 1.77 -17.14 8.59
N ASP A 306 2.52 -18.23 8.70
CA ASP A 306 3.57 -18.37 9.72
C ASP A 306 4.62 -17.28 9.57
N LYS A 307 5.02 -16.99 8.33
CA LYS A 307 5.97 -15.91 7.98
C LYS A 307 5.41 -14.52 8.30
N ILE A 308 4.13 -14.27 8.01
CA ILE A 308 3.46 -13.00 8.29
C ILE A 308 3.37 -12.74 9.81
N LEU A 309 3.21 -13.79 10.62
CA LEU A 309 3.07 -13.69 12.07
C LEU A 309 4.41 -13.84 12.83
N ASP A 310 5.52 -14.02 12.12
CA ASP A 310 6.86 -14.13 12.71
C ASP A 310 7.62 -12.79 12.61
N PRO A 311 7.82 -12.07 13.74
CA PRO A 311 8.55 -10.81 13.73
C PRO A 311 9.99 -10.97 13.23
N ASN A 312 10.65 -12.10 13.50
CA ASN A 312 12.03 -12.32 13.04
C ASN A 312 12.09 -12.45 11.52
N TYR A 313 11.06 -13.05 10.91
CA TYR A 313 10.96 -13.15 9.45
C TYR A 313 10.73 -11.76 8.84
N LEU A 314 9.79 -10.99 9.39
CA LEU A 314 9.48 -9.64 8.92
C LEU A 314 10.68 -8.69 9.01
N ASP A 315 11.46 -8.77 10.09
CA ASP A 315 12.64 -7.93 10.32
C ASP A 315 13.73 -8.12 9.25
N GLY A 316 13.70 -9.22 8.50
CA GLY A 316 14.63 -9.50 7.41
C GLY A 316 14.65 -8.42 6.32
N GLU A 317 13.53 -7.73 6.08
CA GLU A 317 13.44 -6.72 5.01
C GLU A 317 14.15 -5.40 5.35
N ALA A 318 14.36 -5.11 6.64
CA ALA A 318 14.93 -3.85 7.09
C ALA A 318 16.30 -3.56 6.45
N ASN A 319 17.08 -4.60 6.18
CA ASN A 319 18.38 -4.47 5.54
C ASN A 319 18.29 -3.98 4.10
N THR A 320 17.26 -4.38 3.34
CA THR A 320 17.04 -3.90 1.96
C THR A 320 16.81 -2.40 1.97
N PHE A 321 15.88 -1.92 2.80
CA PHE A 321 15.56 -0.49 2.91
C PHE A 321 16.76 0.31 3.39
N LYS A 322 17.44 -0.15 4.44
CA LYS A 322 18.65 0.49 4.98
C LYS A 322 19.75 0.61 3.94
N ASN A 323 20.06 -0.48 3.22
CA ASN A 323 21.12 -0.48 2.23
C ASN A 323 20.81 0.47 1.06
N LEU A 324 19.55 0.55 0.63
CA LEU A 324 19.13 1.51 -0.40
C LEU A 324 19.22 2.95 0.11
N GLU A 325 18.76 3.23 1.34
CA GLU A 325 18.91 4.54 1.98
C GLU A 325 20.39 4.96 2.04
N ASP A 326 21.27 4.06 2.49
CA ASP A 326 22.72 4.31 2.58
C ASP A 326 23.33 4.62 1.20
N ILE A 327 22.92 3.91 0.15
CA ILE A 327 23.34 4.19 -1.24
C ILE A 327 22.87 5.58 -1.67
N VAL A 328 21.58 5.90 -1.46
CA VAL A 328 21.01 7.20 -1.84
C VAL A 328 21.71 8.34 -1.09
N ARG A 329 21.85 8.24 0.24
CA ARG A 329 22.51 9.25 1.08
C ARG A 329 23.97 9.47 0.72
N SER A 330 24.69 8.42 0.33
CA SER A 330 26.12 8.49 -0.01
C SER A 330 26.37 8.88 -1.47
N SER A 331 25.34 8.91 -2.32
CA SER A 331 25.48 9.19 -3.75
C SER A 331 25.84 10.65 -4.07
N GLY A 332 25.42 11.60 -3.21
CA GLY A 332 25.54 13.03 -3.49
C GLY A 332 24.57 13.56 -4.54
N THR A 333 23.60 12.77 -4.99
CA THR A 333 22.55 13.19 -5.94
C THR A 333 21.26 13.58 -5.21
N ALA A 334 20.29 14.14 -5.94
CA ALA A 334 18.97 14.48 -5.40
C ALA A 334 17.97 13.30 -5.49
N VAL A 335 18.42 12.11 -5.89
CA VAL A 335 17.55 10.94 -6.10
C VAL A 335 16.84 10.56 -4.80
N THR A 336 15.59 10.10 -4.91
CA THR A 336 14.83 9.57 -3.78
C THR A 336 14.47 8.10 -3.97
N ALA A 337 14.19 7.36 -2.89
CA ALA A 337 13.88 5.93 -2.95
C ALA A 337 12.39 5.65 -2.76
N TRP A 338 11.79 4.87 -3.66
CA TRP A 338 10.39 4.41 -3.57
C TRP A 338 10.32 2.88 -3.66
N VAL A 339 9.30 2.31 -3.03
CA VAL A 339 8.82 0.96 -3.37
C VAL A 339 7.86 1.09 -4.56
N GLY A 340 8.32 0.69 -5.75
CA GLY A 340 7.59 0.83 -7.01
C GLY A 340 6.54 -0.27 -7.24
N GLU A 341 6.70 -1.42 -6.57
CA GLU A 341 5.78 -2.54 -6.60
C GLU A 341 6.03 -3.44 -5.38
N ALA A 342 4.97 -3.86 -4.68
CA ALA A 342 5.11 -4.80 -3.59
C ALA A 342 3.84 -5.62 -3.38
N GLY A 343 3.96 -6.95 -3.43
CA GLY A 343 2.84 -7.87 -3.19
C GLY A 343 3.09 -8.85 -2.06
N GLY A 344 4.30 -8.85 -1.46
CA GLY A 344 4.74 -9.76 -0.40
C GLY A 344 4.92 -11.20 -0.89
N ALA A 345 3.84 -11.82 -1.39
CA ALA A 345 3.90 -13.11 -2.05
C ALA A 345 3.78 -12.97 -3.58
N TYR A 346 4.81 -13.41 -4.32
CA TYR A 346 4.84 -13.31 -5.78
C TYR A 346 3.96 -14.39 -6.44
N ASN A 347 3.85 -14.37 -7.78
CA ASN A 347 2.96 -15.25 -8.57
C ASN A 347 1.49 -15.15 -8.15
N SER A 348 0.96 -13.93 -8.23
CA SER A 348 -0.45 -13.58 -8.00
C SER A 348 -0.97 -13.77 -6.58
N GLY A 349 -0.08 -13.94 -5.59
CA GLY A 349 -0.45 -14.12 -4.19
C GLY A 349 -1.26 -15.39 -3.91
N ARG A 350 -1.88 -15.46 -2.73
CA ARG A 350 -2.63 -16.63 -2.25
C ARG A 350 -4.01 -16.25 -1.75
N ASN A 351 -5.04 -16.86 -2.32
CA ASN A 351 -6.42 -16.69 -1.85
C ASN A 351 -6.56 -17.08 -0.37
N GLN A 352 -7.38 -16.36 0.38
CA GLN A 352 -7.57 -16.47 1.84
C GLN A 352 -6.32 -16.16 2.67
N VAL A 353 -5.26 -15.66 2.05
CA VAL A 353 -4.09 -15.12 2.75
C VAL A 353 -3.86 -13.68 2.30
N THR A 354 -3.44 -13.46 1.05
CA THR A 354 -3.04 -12.13 0.54
C THR A 354 -4.22 -11.19 0.25
N ASN A 355 -5.46 -11.70 0.23
CA ASN A 355 -6.71 -10.95 0.15
C ASN A 355 -7.54 -11.07 1.44
N ALA A 356 -6.91 -11.47 2.54
CA ALA A 356 -7.53 -11.64 3.85
C ALA A 356 -6.89 -10.74 4.91
N PHE A 357 -7.52 -10.65 6.08
CA PHE A 357 -7.11 -9.75 7.16
C PHE A 357 -5.67 -10.00 7.64
N VAL A 358 -5.22 -11.25 7.67
CA VAL A 358 -3.87 -11.64 8.07
C VAL A 358 -2.80 -10.88 7.27
N PHE A 359 -3.05 -10.55 6.00
CA PHE A 359 -2.08 -9.81 5.20
C PHE A 359 -1.89 -8.36 5.61
N SER A 360 -2.88 -7.76 6.30
CA SER A 360 -2.77 -6.39 6.81
C SER A 360 -1.65 -6.24 7.82
N PHE A 361 -1.29 -7.32 8.54
CA PHE A 361 -0.13 -7.34 9.42
C PHE A 361 1.17 -7.08 8.66
N TRP A 362 1.44 -7.86 7.60
CA TRP A 362 2.61 -7.65 6.75
C TRP A 362 2.54 -6.30 6.05
N TYR A 363 1.40 -5.94 5.47
CA TYR A 363 1.32 -4.74 4.65
C TYR A 363 1.57 -3.46 5.46
N LEU A 364 0.88 -3.28 6.58
CA LEU A 364 1.10 -2.12 7.45
C LEU A 364 2.49 -2.12 8.09
N ASP A 365 3.03 -3.31 8.37
CA ASP A 365 4.42 -3.41 8.83
C ASP A 365 5.41 -2.91 7.79
N GLN A 366 5.24 -3.29 6.52
CA GLN A 366 6.12 -2.84 5.44
C GLN A 366 5.99 -1.34 5.17
N LEU A 367 4.78 -0.77 5.29
CA LEU A 367 4.58 0.69 5.23
C LEU A 367 5.33 1.39 6.37
N GLY A 368 5.18 0.88 7.60
CA GLY A 368 5.91 1.34 8.78
C GLY A 368 7.42 1.30 8.57
N MET A 369 7.95 0.11 8.29
CA MET A 369 9.37 -0.16 8.15
C MET A 369 10.01 0.63 7.02
N SER A 370 9.43 0.64 5.82
CA SER A 370 10.01 1.39 4.69
C SER A 370 10.09 2.90 4.98
N SER A 371 9.12 3.45 5.71
CA SER A 371 9.09 4.88 6.05
C SER A 371 10.21 5.28 7.01
N THR A 372 10.65 4.40 7.92
CA THR A 372 11.75 4.70 8.86
C THR A 372 13.12 4.78 8.17
N TYR A 373 13.24 4.22 6.97
CA TYR A 373 14.40 4.29 6.07
C TYR A 373 14.16 5.28 4.91
N ASP A 374 13.38 6.33 5.17
CA ASP A 374 13.17 7.47 4.28
C ASP A 374 12.59 7.15 2.88
N THR A 375 11.91 6.01 2.74
CA THR A 375 11.15 5.67 1.52
C THR A 375 10.01 6.67 1.30
N LYS A 376 9.87 7.21 0.09
CA LYS A 376 8.92 8.31 -0.16
C LYS A 376 7.54 7.90 -0.64
N ALA A 377 7.41 6.73 -1.24
CA ALA A 377 6.15 6.15 -1.71
C ALA A 377 6.22 4.62 -1.68
N TYR A 378 5.06 3.98 -1.49
CA TYR A 378 4.94 2.52 -1.44
C TYR A 378 3.77 2.04 -2.29
N CYS A 379 4.08 1.41 -3.42
CA CYS A 379 3.10 0.94 -4.41
C CYS A 379 2.70 -0.51 -4.17
N ARG A 380 1.48 -0.73 -3.68
CA ARG A 380 0.91 -2.07 -3.48
C ARG A 380 0.55 -2.70 -4.82
N GLN A 381 1.11 -3.87 -5.07
CA GLN A 381 0.63 -4.83 -6.06
C GLN A 381 -0.60 -5.55 -5.49
N THR A 382 -1.82 -5.30 -5.96
CA THR A 382 -2.29 -4.31 -6.96
C THR A 382 -3.45 -3.51 -6.40
N LEU A 383 -3.92 -2.48 -7.12
CA LEU A 383 -5.25 -1.91 -6.88
C LEU A 383 -6.34 -2.98 -7.09
N ILE A 384 -6.25 -3.75 -8.18
CA ILE A 384 -7.17 -4.84 -8.51
C ILE A 384 -6.44 -5.90 -9.36
N GLY A 385 -6.81 -7.17 -9.19
CA GLY A 385 -6.20 -8.30 -9.89
C GLY A 385 -5.23 -9.09 -9.01
N GLY A 386 -5.10 -10.39 -9.27
CA GLY A 386 -4.38 -11.29 -8.37
C GLY A 386 -5.11 -11.49 -7.04
N ASN A 387 -4.59 -12.38 -6.20
CA ASN A 387 -5.11 -12.61 -4.84
C ASN A 387 -4.62 -11.57 -3.84
N TYR A 388 -3.77 -10.62 -4.22
CA TYR A 388 -3.26 -9.55 -3.35
C TYR A 388 -3.92 -8.19 -3.60
N GLY A 389 -4.87 -8.11 -4.54
CA GLY A 389 -5.49 -6.86 -4.95
C GLY A 389 -6.17 -6.16 -3.77
N LEU A 390 -6.03 -4.85 -3.67
CA LEU A 390 -6.77 -4.03 -2.70
C LEU A 390 -8.28 -4.16 -2.91
N LEU A 391 -8.71 -4.33 -4.15
CA LEU A 391 -10.09 -4.66 -4.53
C LEU A 391 -10.19 -6.10 -5.02
N ASN A 392 -11.31 -6.74 -4.72
CA ASN A 392 -11.64 -8.05 -5.26
C ASN A 392 -11.75 -7.99 -6.79
N THR A 393 -11.08 -8.92 -7.47
CA THR A 393 -10.98 -8.96 -8.94
C THR A 393 -12.32 -9.02 -9.66
N THR A 394 -13.34 -9.65 -9.06
CA THR A 394 -14.64 -9.85 -9.73
C THR A 394 -15.69 -8.88 -9.23
N THR A 395 -15.76 -8.65 -7.92
CA THR A 395 -16.83 -7.85 -7.31
C THR A 395 -16.45 -6.39 -7.11
N TYR A 396 -15.17 -6.02 -7.27
CA TYR A 396 -14.60 -4.71 -6.97
C TYR A 396 -14.68 -4.30 -5.49
N LEU A 397 -15.27 -5.15 -4.63
CA LEU A 397 -15.41 -4.87 -3.21
C LEU A 397 -14.01 -4.80 -2.57
N PRO A 398 -13.76 -3.85 -1.67
CA PRO A 398 -12.45 -3.74 -1.06
C PRO A 398 -12.12 -4.93 -0.14
N ASN A 399 -10.92 -5.48 -0.31
CA ASN A 399 -10.32 -6.45 0.60
C ASN A 399 -9.78 -5.73 1.87
N PRO A 400 -9.46 -6.45 2.95
CA PRO A 400 -9.01 -5.85 4.22
C PRO A 400 -7.89 -4.81 4.09
N ASP A 401 -6.89 -5.09 3.25
CA ASP A 401 -5.74 -4.19 3.03
C ASP A 401 -6.10 -2.83 2.45
N TYR A 402 -7.20 -2.72 1.70
CA TYR A 402 -7.68 -1.43 1.22
C TYR A 402 -8.03 -0.51 2.38
N TYR A 403 -8.76 -1.03 3.37
CA TYR A 403 -9.17 -0.27 4.54
C TYR A 403 -7.97 0.09 5.42
N SER A 404 -7.01 -0.85 5.57
CA SER A 404 -5.73 -0.63 6.24
C SER A 404 -4.92 0.51 5.59
N ALA A 405 -4.76 0.48 4.26
CA ALA A 405 -4.09 1.54 3.52
C ALA A 405 -4.84 2.89 3.60
N LEU A 406 -6.17 2.87 3.58
CA LEU A 406 -6.97 4.10 3.64
C LEU A 406 -6.89 4.75 5.03
N LEU A 407 -6.84 3.96 6.12
CA LEU A 407 -6.58 4.48 7.46
C LEU A 407 -5.18 5.11 7.55
N TRP A 408 -4.16 4.40 7.06
CA TRP A 408 -2.82 4.98 6.97
C TRP A 408 -2.85 6.31 6.21
N HIS A 409 -3.46 6.32 5.02
CA HIS A 409 -3.53 7.51 4.18
C HIS A 409 -4.21 8.69 4.89
N ARG A 410 -5.25 8.46 5.69
CA ARG A 410 -6.00 9.52 6.38
C ARG A 410 -5.30 10.04 7.63
N LEU A 411 -4.57 9.17 8.35
CA LEU A 411 -4.07 9.48 9.69
C LEU A 411 -2.55 9.75 9.75
N MET A 412 -1.75 8.99 9.00
CA MET A 412 -0.29 9.05 9.07
C MET A 412 0.24 10.20 8.21
N GLY A 413 0.87 11.19 8.85
CA GLY A 413 1.45 12.35 8.17
C GLY A 413 2.83 12.05 7.58
N ARG A 414 3.46 13.11 7.06
CA ARG A 414 4.69 12.98 6.26
C ARG A 414 5.96 12.77 7.08
N THR A 415 6.01 13.32 8.29
CA THR A 415 7.19 13.25 9.15
C THR A 415 7.14 11.97 9.98
N VAL A 416 8.13 11.10 9.78
CA VAL A 416 8.27 9.82 10.47
C VAL A 416 9.00 10.05 11.79
N LEU A 417 8.49 9.49 12.89
CA LEU A 417 9.05 9.64 14.23
C LEU A 417 9.70 8.34 14.67
N ARG A 418 10.78 8.45 15.45
CA ARG A 418 11.41 7.29 16.07
C ARG A 418 10.49 6.76 17.16
N THR A 419 10.14 5.48 17.06
CA THR A 419 9.20 4.80 17.95
C THR A 419 9.88 3.55 18.49
N ASN A 420 9.93 3.42 19.81
CA ASN A 420 10.47 2.24 20.48
C ASN A 420 9.35 1.58 21.28
N PHE A 421 9.20 0.27 21.13
CA PHE A 421 8.27 -0.52 21.92
C PHE A 421 9.05 -1.34 22.95
N THR A 422 8.61 -1.31 24.21
CA THR A 422 9.16 -2.14 25.29
C THR A 422 8.06 -3.08 25.78
N GLY A 423 8.24 -4.38 25.55
CA GLY A 423 7.27 -5.44 25.87
C GLY A 423 7.60 -6.72 25.10
N THR A 424 6.58 -7.43 24.63
CA THR A 424 6.74 -8.57 23.71
C THR A 424 7.30 -8.14 22.35
N ASN A 425 8.09 -9.00 21.70
CA ASN A 425 8.56 -8.79 20.32
C ASN A 425 7.47 -9.03 19.25
N LYS A 426 6.28 -9.47 19.66
CA LYS A 426 5.11 -9.65 18.78
C LYS A 426 4.31 -8.36 18.55
N ILE A 427 4.67 -7.25 19.19
CA ILE A 427 4.13 -5.93 18.84
C ILE A 427 5.10 -5.19 17.93
N ARG A 428 4.54 -4.60 16.87
CA ARG A 428 5.26 -3.70 15.95
C ARG A 428 4.67 -2.31 16.07
N ALA A 429 5.51 -1.29 16.16
CA ALA A 429 5.10 0.06 16.53
C ALA A 429 5.73 1.12 15.63
N TYR A 430 4.91 1.98 15.05
CA TYR A 430 5.33 3.06 14.15
C TYR A 430 4.57 4.34 14.47
N SER A 431 5.22 5.50 14.42
CA SER A 431 4.52 6.77 14.61
C SER A 431 4.98 7.86 13.67
N HIS A 432 4.04 8.70 13.30
CA HIS A 432 4.21 9.83 12.41
C HIS A 432 3.60 11.07 13.07
N CYS A 433 3.99 12.26 12.62
CA CYS A 433 3.14 13.44 12.85
C CYS A 433 1.75 13.20 12.25
N ALA A 434 0.70 13.78 12.84
CA ALA A 434 -0.64 13.66 12.29
C ALA A 434 -0.76 14.36 10.92
N LYS A 435 -1.57 13.80 10.00
CA LYS A 435 -1.63 14.30 8.61
C LYS A 435 -2.38 15.63 8.47
N HIS A 436 -3.51 15.79 9.15
CA HIS A 436 -4.45 16.91 8.97
C HIS A 436 -4.74 17.70 10.25
N SER A 437 -4.03 17.41 11.32
CA SER A 437 -4.24 17.95 12.67
C SER A 437 -2.91 18.11 13.39
N GLU A 438 -2.93 18.77 14.54
CA GLU A 438 -1.79 18.77 15.45
C GLU A 438 -1.60 17.38 16.08
N GLY A 439 -0.41 17.16 16.64
CA GLY A 439 -0.10 15.94 17.39
C GLY A 439 0.53 14.83 16.54
N ILE A 440 0.36 13.60 16.99
CA ILE A 440 0.94 12.41 16.37
C ILE A 440 -0.12 11.35 16.06
N THR A 441 0.22 10.45 15.15
CA THR A 441 -0.50 9.19 14.90
C THR A 441 0.44 8.03 15.19
N LEU A 442 -0.01 7.08 15.99
CA LEU A 442 0.66 5.82 16.32
C LEU A 442 -0.06 4.65 15.64
N LEU A 443 0.71 3.69 15.15
CA LEU A 443 0.25 2.39 14.67
C LEU A 443 0.87 1.31 15.56
N LEU A 444 0.03 0.44 16.13
CA LEU A 444 0.44 -0.78 16.82
C LEU A 444 -0.15 -2.00 16.11
N ILE A 445 0.68 -3.01 15.89
CA ILE A 445 0.32 -4.27 15.24
C ILE A 445 0.61 -5.40 16.23
N ASN A 446 -0.40 -6.18 16.61
CA ASN A 446 -0.23 -7.34 17.48
C ASN A 446 -0.27 -8.65 16.69
N LEU A 447 0.88 -9.30 16.58
CA LEU A 447 1.07 -10.60 15.95
C LEU A 447 0.86 -11.78 16.91
N ASP A 448 0.56 -11.52 18.18
CA ASP A 448 0.27 -12.55 19.18
C ASP A 448 -1.20 -12.95 19.12
N GLY A 449 -1.48 -14.25 19.09
CA GLY A 449 -2.84 -14.80 19.09
C GLY A 449 -3.46 -15.03 20.46
N ASN A 450 -2.67 -14.90 21.53
CA ASN A 450 -3.08 -15.28 22.88
C ASN A 450 -3.12 -14.09 23.84
N ASN A 451 -2.25 -13.10 23.63
CA ASN A 451 -2.01 -12.05 24.60
C ASN A 451 -2.60 -10.70 24.17
N THR A 452 -3.33 -10.08 25.09
CA THR A 452 -3.73 -8.68 24.96
C THR A 452 -2.62 -7.82 25.53
N VAL A 453 -2.22 -6.77 24.81
CA VAL A 453 -1.22 -5.81 25.31
C VAL A 453 -1.91 -4.58 25.87
N GLN A 454 -1.50 -4.15 27.06
CA GLN A 454 -1.86 -2.85 27.62
C GLN A 454 -0.64 -1.93 27.50
N ALA A 455 -0.69 -1.00 26.54
CA ALA A 455 0.44 -0.14 26.22
C ALA A 455 0.29 1.26 26.84
N HIS A 456 1.32 1.71 27.56
CA HIS A 456 1.43 3.08 28.02
C HIS A 456 2.23 3.94 27.03
N ILE A 457 1.67 5.08 26.62
CA ILE A 457 2.28 5.97 25.64
C ILE A 457 3.13 7.04 26.35
N VAL A 458 4.41 7.09 26.00
CA VAL A 458 5.41 8.03 26.53
C VAL A 458 6.03 8.80 25.37
N ALA A 459 6.26 10.11 25.52
CA ALA A 459 6.90 10.93 24.50
C ALA A 459 8.08 11.72 25.05
N GLU A 460 9.20 11.71 24.30
CA GLU A 460 10.45 12.38 24.68
C GLU A 460 10.83 13.53 23.74
N PRO A 461 11.33 14.67 24.27
CA PRO A 461 11.01 15.26 25.55
C PRO A 461 9.70 16.03 25.32
N ALA A 462 8.57 15.50 25.78
CA ALA A 462 7.44 16.39 26.07
C ALA A 462 8.03 17.56 26.87
N ALA A 463 7.82 18.81 26.42
CA ALA A 463 8.48 19.98 26.99
C ALA A 463 8.19 20.09 28.51
N SER A 464 8.98 19.39 29.32
CA SER A 464 9.00 19.42 30.76
C SER A 464 10.11 20.38 31.16
N ASN A 465 9.84 21.67 30.94
CA ASN A 465 10.39 22.77 31.74
C ASN A 465 9.80 24.08 31.25
N GLY A 466 8.66 24.42 31.84
CA GLY A 466 7.99 25.69 31.63
C GLY A 466 6.59 25.60 32.18
N THR A 467 6.40 26.10 33.40
CA THR A 467 5.09 26.42 33.99
C THR A 467 4.04 26.69 32.93
N TRP A 468 3.01 25.84 32.90
CA TRP A 468 1.82 26.02 32.08
C TRP A 468 1.34 27.48 32.17
N SER A 469 1.43 28.18 31.05
CA SER A 469 0.83 29.49 30.85
C SER A 469 0.39 29.53 29.40
N PRO A 470 -0.89 29.26 29.09
CA PRO A 470 -1.38 29.37 27.73
C PRO A 470 -1.43 30.85 27.34
N LYS A 471 -0.38 31.33 26.65
CA LYS A 471 -0.44 32.62 25.96
C LYS A 471 -1.27 32.43 24.69
N LEU A 472 -2.57 32.64 24.81
CA LEU A 472 -3.45 32.95 23.68
C LEU A 472 -2.87 34.14 22.91
N ARG A 473 -2.32 33.90 21.71
CA ARG A 473 -2.04 34.95 20.74
C ARG A 473 -3.35 35.32 20.03
N PHE A 474 -4.15 36.17 20.66
CA PHE A 474 -5.21 36.87 19.94
C PHE A 474 -4.60 37.95 19.05
N ARG A 475 -4.73 37.76 17.74
CA ARG A 475 -4.41 38.76 16.73
C ARG A 475 -5.54 39.81 16.73
N HIS A 476 -5.46 40.80 17.62
CA HIS A 476 -6.44 41.88 17.65
C HIS A 476 -6.10 42.95 16.60
N HIS A 477 -6.95 43.07 15.58
CA HIS A 477 -7.09 44.29 14.80
C HIS A 477 -7.54 45.43 15.72
N ARG A 478 -6.78 46.52 15.71
CA ARG A 478 -7.12 47.78 16.40
C ARG A 478 -8.32 48.42 15.73
N HIS A 479 -9.46 48.48 16.43
CA HIS A 479 -10.40 49.57 16.28
C HIS A 479 -10.62 50.25 17.65
N ARG A 480 -10.58 51.58 17.59
CA ARG A 480 -10.65 52.55 18.68
C ARG A 480 -12.12 52.69 19.09
N HIS A 481 -12.44 52.66 20.39
CA HIS A 481 -13.25 53.66 21.12
C HIS A 481 -13.91 53.13 22.42
N HIS A 482 -13.89 54.04 23.42
CA HIS A 482 -14.72 54.22 24.62
C HIS A 482 -14.72 53.22 25.81
N ARG A 483 -14.42 53.82 26.98
CA ARG A 483 -14.51 53.31 28.34
C ARG A 483 -15.97 53.12 28.78
N THR A 484 -16.28 51.99 29.41
CA THR A 484 -17.26 51.91 30.52
C THR A 484 -16.85 50.81 31.51
N ARG A 485 -16.94 51.14 32.81
CA ARG A 485 -16.72 50.25 33.97
C ARG A 485 -17.82 49.18 34.03
N PHE A 486 -17.45 47.90 34.13
CA PHE A 486 -18.35 46.85 34.66
C PHE A 486 -17.59 45.85 35.54
N ALA A 487 -18.34 45.31 36.50
CA ALA A 487 -17.91 44.60 37.69
C ALA A 487 -17.17 43.27 37.42
N ARG A 488 -16.26 42.91 38.34
CA ARG A 488 -15.58 41.60 38.39
C ARG A 488 -16.60 40.51 38.76
N LEU A 489 -16.87 39.60 37.83
CA LEU A 489 -17.42 38.28 38.13
C LEU A 489 -16.27 37.29 38.44
N PRO A 490 -16.46 36.33 39.36
CA PRO A 490 -15.44 35.32 39.63
C PRO A 490 -15.26 34.44 38.40
N ARG A 491 -13.99 34.28 37.99
CA ARG A 491 -13.58 33.40 36.89
C ARG A 491 -13.81 31.95 37.34
N ALA A 492 -14.95 31.37 36.97
CA ALA A 492 -15.15 29.94 37.07
C ALA A 492 -14.06 29.27 36.21
N SER A 493 -13.18 28.51 36.86
CA SER A 493 -12.26 27.61 36.18
C SER A 493 -13.10 26.53 35.50
N LEU A 494 -13.30 26.66 34.19
CA LEU A 494 -13.75 25.55 33.36
C LEU A 494 -12.80 24.37 33.60
N PRO A 495 -13.29 23.16 33.90
CA PRO A 495 -12.44 21.99 34.03
C PRO A 495 -11.68 21.82 32.72
N LEU A 496 -10.37 21.60 32.80
CA LEU A 496 -9.59 21.11 31.66
C LEU A 496 -10.26 19.82 31.17
N SER A 497 -10.77 19.83 29.94
CA SER A 497 -11.22 18.58 29.33
C SER A 497 -10.06 17.59 29.39
N PRO A 498 -10.28 16.33 29.82
CA PRO A 498 -9.24 15.31 29.76
C PRO A 498 -8.70 15.27 28.34
N ALA A 499 -7.38 15.18 28.19
CA ALA A 499 -6.80 14.96 26.86
C ALA A 499 -7.38 13.65 26.30
N THR A 500 -8.01 13.71 25.15
CA THR A 500 -8.59 12.54 24.47
C THR A 500 -7.70 12.09 23.34
N ARG A 501 -7.70 10.78 23.07
CA ARG A 501 -7.13 10.19 21.87
C ARG A 501 -8.23 9.47 21.09
N GLU A 502 -8.06 9.42 19.79
CA GLU A 502 -8.94 8.71 18.86
C GLU A 502 -8.32 7.36 18.53
N GLU A 503 -9.07 6.28 18.68
CA GLU A 503 -8.59 4.92 18.40
C GLU A 503 -9.41 4.26 17.29
N TYR A 504 -8.70 3.56 16.41
CA TYR A 504 -9.22 2.83 15.25
C TYR A 504 -8.71 1.39 15.31
N HIS A 505 -9.50 0.51 15.92
CA HIS A 505 -9.19 -0.89 16.11
C HIS A 505 -9.65 -1.71 14.91
N LEU A 506 -8.70 -2.30 14.20
CA LEU A 506 -8.95 -3.21 13.09
C LEU A 506 -8.85 -4.66 13.57
N THR A 507 -9.91 -5.42 13.29
CA THR A 507 -9.98 -6.86 13.59
C THR A 507 -10.61 -7.64 12.45
N ALA A 508 -10.29 -8.92 12.40
CA ALA A 508 -10.95 -9.88 11.51
C ALA A 508 -12.37 -10.21 12.02
N LYS A 509 -13.30 -10.42 11.09
CA LYS A 509 -14.63 -10.91 11.44
C LYS A 509 -14.55 -12.26 12.13
N ASP A 510 -15.29 -12.37 13.24
CA ASP A 510 -15.38 -13.58 14.07
C ASP A 510 -14.01 -14.04 14.64
N GLY A 511 -12.99 -13.17 14.63
CA GLY A 511 -11.63 -13.50 15.02
C GLY A 511 -10.85 -14.36 14.02
N ASP A 512 -11.42 -14.66 12.85
CA ASP A 512 -10.76 -15.44 11.80
C ASP A 512 -9.82 -14.56 10.98
N ILE A 513 -8.51 -14.64 11.23
CA ILE A 513 -7.51 -13.85 10.52
C ILE A 513 -7.47 -14.13 9.00
N GLN A 514 -8.03 -15.25 8.52
CA GLN A 514 -8.18 -15.51 7.08
C GLN A 514 -9.48 -14.94 6.49
N SER A 515 -10.29 -14.23 7.29
CA SER A 515 -11.48 -13.53 6.84
C SER A 515 -11.12 -12.40 5.87
N GLN A 516 -11.90 -12.28 4.81
CA GLN A 516 -11.84 -11.15 3.88
C GLN A 516 -12.74 -9.99 4.32
N THR A 517 -13.37 -10.12 5.50
CA THR A 517 -14.18 -9.05 6.11
C THR A 517 -13.43 -8.48 7.30
N ILE A 518 -13.19 -7.17 7.24
CA ILE A 518 -12.55 -6.40 8.30
C ILE A 518 -13.58 -5.61 9.10
N LEU A 519 -13.32 -5.42 10.39
CA LEU A 519 -14.09 -4.57 11.28
C LEU A 519 -13.24 -3.39 11.72
N LEU A 520 -13.88 -2.24 11.86
CA LEU A 520 -13.36 -1.07 12.55
C LEU A 520 -14.16 -0.87 13.82
N ASN A 521 -13.50 -0.90 14.97
CA ASN A 521 -14.13 -0.70 16.28
C ASN A 521 -15.35 -1.63 16.49
N GLY A 522 -15.23 -2.88 16.03
CA GLY A 522 -16.29 -3.90 16.13
C GLY A 522 -17.43 -3.77 15.10
N LYS A 523 -17.36 -2.82 14.16
CA LYS A 523 -18.34 -2.66 13.08
C LYS A 523 -17.74 -3.09 11.74
N VAL A 524 -18.48 -3.89 10.96
CA VAL A 524 -18.05 -4.30 9.61
C VAL A 524 -17.88 -3.08 8.70
N LEU A 525 -16.74 -2.97 8.03
CA LEU A 525 -16.55 -2.02 6.94
C LEU A 525 -17.05 -2.64 5.64
N ALA A 526 -18.17 -2.11 5.13
CA ALA A 526 -18.76 -2.54 3.87
C ALA A 526 -19.16 -1.33 3.04
N VAL A 527 -18.95 -1.43 1.73
CA VAL A 527 -19.48 -0.45 0.78
C VAL A 527 -21.00 -0.54 0.71
N ASN A 528 -21.67 0.59 0.52
CA ASN A 528 -23.12 0.60 0.37
C ASN A 528 -23.54 0.22 -1.07
N SER A 529 -24.84 0.20 -1.33
CA SER A 529 -25.39 -0.12 -2.66
C SER A 529 -25.00 0.85 -3.78
N LEU A 530 -24.51 2.05 -3.43
CA LEU A 530 -23.98 3.04 -4.37
C LEU A 530 -22.47 2.88 -4.62
N GLY A 531 -21.83 1.92 -3.94
CA GLY A 531 -20.39 1.71 -4.00
C GLY A 531 -19.59 2.75 -3.22
N GLU A 532 -20.19 3.45 -2.27
CA GLU A 532 -19.49 4.44 -1.45
C GLU A 532 -18.71 3.74 -0.32
N ILE A 533 -17.50 4.24 -0.06
CA ILE A 533 -16.63 3.75 1.01
C ILE A 533 -17.19 4.26 2.36
N PRO A 534 -17.38 3.39 3.37
CA PRO A 534 -17.94 3.81 4.65
C PRO A 534 -17.06 4.82 5.39
N PRO A 535 -17.65 5.66 6.27
CA PRO A 535 -16.87 6.53 7.15
C PRO A 535 -16.05 5.70 8.15
N PHE A 536 -14.87 6.20 8.53
CA PHE A 536 -14.03 5.57 9.54
C PHE A 536 -14.19 6.34 10.85
N GLU A 537 -15.10 5.87 11.70
CA GLU A 537 -15.40 6.53 12.98
C GLU A 537 -14.44 6.05 14.08
N PRO A 538 -13.70 6.95 14.75
CA PRO A 538 -12.91 6.58 15.91
C PRO A 538 -13.78 6.32 17.14
N ILE A 539 -13.22 5.61 18.11
CA ILE A 539 -13.64 5.72 19.51
C ILE A 539 -12.76 6.76 20.21
N ASN A 540 -13.37 7.56 21.11
CA ASN A 540 -12.64 8.55 21.89
C ASN A 540 -12.34 7.97 23.28
N VAL A 541 -11.06 7.91 23.62
CA VAL A 541 -10.58 7.34 24.87
C VAL A 541 -9.77 8.39 25.63
N ASN A 542 -9.83 8.36 26.96
CA ASN A 542 -9.02 9.25 27.78
C ASN A 542 -7.54 8.89 27.66
N TYR A 543 -6.68 9.88 27.41
CA TYR A 543 -5.24 9.70 27.24
C TYR A 543 -4.58 8.98 28.42
N SER A 544 -5.10 9.12 29.65
CA SER A 544 -4.55 8.47 30.85
C SER A 544 -4.83 6.96 30.92
N GLU A 545 -5.81 6.45 30.18
CA GLU A 545 -6.13 5.02 30.18
C GLU A 545 -5.08 4.24 29.37
N PRO A 546 -4.71 3.01 29.76
CA PRO A 546 -3.85 2.17 28.93
C PRO A 546 -4.44 1.97 27.53
N LEU A 547 -3.59 1.89 26.51
CA LEU A 547 -4.01 1.53 25.16
C LEU A 547 -4.09 0.01 25.04
N THR A 548 -5.29 -0.54 24.91
CA THR A 548 -5.49 -1.98 24.73
C THR A 548 -5.26 -2.39 23.28
N VAL A 549 -4.41 -3.38 23.04
CA VAL A 549 -4.18 -3.99 21.73
C VAL A 549 -4.53 -5.47 21.81
N ALA A 550 -5.67 -5.85 21.24
CA ALA A 550 -6.18 -7.22 21.30
C ALA A 550 -5.27 -8.22 20.54
N PRO A 551 -5.37 -9.53 20.81
CA PRO A 551 -4.67 -10.54 20.01
C PRO A 551 -5.06 -10.45 18.54
N TYR A 552 -4.11 -10.69 17.63
CA TYR A 552 -4.29 -10.59 16.18
C TYR A 552 -5.12 -9.37 15.75
N SER A 553 -4.68 -8.19 16.19
CA SER A 553 -5.35 -6.93 15.88
C SER A 553 -4.35 -5.83 15.53
N ILE A 554 -4.87 -4.77 14.92
CA ILE A 554 -4.11 -3.58 14.55
C ILE A 554 -4.84 -2.37 15.11
N VAL A 555 -4.11 -1.40 15.64
CA VAL A 555 -4.71 -0.16 16.17
C VAL A 555 -3.97 1.05 15.63
N PHE A 556 -4.72 1.96 15.00
CA PHE A 556 -4.25 3.33 14.77
C PHE A 556 -4.76 4.22 15.90
N VAL A 557 -3.90 5.11 16.39
CA VAL A 557 -4.20 6.03 17.49
C VAL A 557 -3.76 7.43 17.13
N HIS A 558 -4.71 8.35 17.01
CA HIS A 558 -4.43 9.76 16.81
C HIS A 558 -4.50 10.50 18.15
N ILE A 559 -3.46 11.27 18.46
CA ILE A 559 -3.29 11.95 19.75
C ILE A 559 -3.08 13.45 19.50
N PRO A 560 -4.16 14.23 19.36
CA PRO A 560 -4.09 15.65 19.01
C PRO A 560 -3.28 16.48 20.02
N SER A 561 -3.38 16.13 21.30
CA SER A 561 -2.73 16.86 22.39
C SER A 561 -1.23 16.63 22.48
N LEU A 562 -0.68 15.62 21.82
CA LEU A 562 0.72 15.24 21.93
C LEU A 562 1.58 15.98 20.91
N ILE A 563 1.81 17.27 21.17
CA ILE A 563 2.55 18.14 20.26
C ILE A 563 4.05 18.02 20.52
N VAL A 564 4.78 17.40 19.59
CA VAL A 564 6.23 17.23 19.65
C VAL A 564 6.98 18.19 18.72
N PRO A 565 8.25 18.56 19.01
CA PRO A 565 9.04 19.47 18.19
C PRO A 565 9.11 19.10 16.70
N ALA A 566 9.24 17.82 16.37
CA ALA A 566 9.32 17.35 14.98
C ALA A 566 8.03 17.58 14.15
N CYS A 567 6.91 17.86 14.80
CA CYS A 567 5.60 18.04 14.17
C CYS A 567 5.14 19.51 14.09
N LYS A 568 6.06 20.46 14.28
CA LYS A 568 5.76 21.90 14.25
C LYS A 568 6.22 22.58 12.96
#